data_AF-A0A5D8QDL8-F1
#
_entry.id   AF-A0A5D8QDL8-F1
#
_cell.length_a   1.000
_cell.length_b   1.000
_cell.length_c   1.000
_cell.angle_alpha   90.00
_cell.angle_beta   90.00
_cell.angle_gamma   90.00
#
_symmetry.space_group_name_H-M   'P 1'
#
loop_
_entity.id
_entity.type
_entity.pdbx_description
1 polymer ?
#
loop_
_entity_poly.entity_id
_entity_poly.type
_entity_poly.pdbx_seq_one_letter_code
_entity_poly.pdbx_strand_id
1 'polypeptide(L)'
;MRRNKSLWYLVALVLIFAVIGSFLGEFLSGWVPALGKAQTLAFRIPINIVLNVLNLEFLLALSLKINLLSVAGMLLGIYIYYHR
;
A
#
# COMPACT_ATOMS: atom_id res chain seq x y z
N MET A 1 6.75 27.10 15.17
CA MET A 1 6.78 26.97 13.70
C MET A 1 6.46 25.54 13.32
N ARG A 2 5.27 25.24 12.79
CA ARG A 2 4.95 23.90 12.30
C ARG A 2 5.86 23.64 11.09
N ARG A 3 6.85 22.75 11.22
CA ARG A 3 7.63 22.27 10.07
C ARG A 3 6.62 21.77 9.04
N ASN A 4 6.67 22.31 7.82
CA ASN A 4 5.87 21.81 6.69
C ASN A 4 6.33 20.37 6.39
N LYS A 5 5.85 19.40 7.17
CA LYS A 5 6.10 17.99 6.89
C LYS A 5 5.32 17.67 5.62
N SER A 6 6.05 17.19 4.62
CA SER A 6 5.45 16.84 3.34
C SER A 6 4.47 15.69 3.53
N LEU A 7 3.26 15.84 3.01
CA LEU A 7 2.27 14.76 2.96
C LEU A 7 2.84 13.53 2.23
N TRP A 8 3.72 13.76 1.24
CA TRP A 8 4.43 12.69 0.53
C TRP A 8 5.34 11.86 1.43
N TYR A 9 5.93 12.48 2.45
CA TYR A 9 6.74 11.75 3.42
C TYR A 9 5.87 10.80 4.25
N LEU A 10 4.68 11.23 4.67
CA LEU A 10 3.72 10.36 5.35
C LEU A 10 3.33 9.18 4.47
N VAL A 11 2.97 9.44 3.21
CA VAL A 11 2.59 8.39 2.25
C VAL A 11 3.73 7.37 2.08
N ALA A 12 4.96 7.83 1.91
CA ALA A 12 6.12 6.95 1.80
C ALA A 12 6.31 6.09 3.07
N LEU A 13 6.20 6.70 4.25
CA LEU A 13 6.32 6.00 5.54
C LEU A 13 5.25 4.91 5.69
N VAL A 14 4.00 5.25 5.38
CA VAL A 14 2.87 4.31 5.44
C VAL A 14 3.09 3.14 4.49
N LEU A 15 3.51 3.39 3.25
CA LEU A 15 3.77 2.33 2.27
C LEU A 15 4.94 1.43 2.68
N ILE A 16 6.04 2.01 3.18
CA ILE A 16 7.20 1.22 3.63
C ILE A 16 6.80 0.29 4.77
N PHE A 17 6.14 0.82 5.80
CA PHE A 17 5.74 0.00 6.95
C PHE A 17 4.61 -0.97 6.61
N ALA A 18 3.74 -0.66 5.64
CA ALA A 18 2.74 -1.60 5.13
C ALA A 18 3.40 -2.86 4.55
N VAL A 19 4.44 -2.68 3.73
CA VAL A 19 5.19 -3.79 3.11
C VAL A 19 5.90 -4.60 4.16
N ILE A 20 6.59 -3.94 5.11
CA ILE A 20 7.26 -4.60 6.24
C ILE A 20 6.26 -5.41 7.07
N GLY A 21 5.11 -4.82 7.41
CA GLY A 21 4.04 -5.49 8.15
C GLY A 21 3.48 -6.68 7.38
N SER A 22 3.27 -6.55 6.07
CA SER A 22 2.82 -7.68 5.23
C SER A 22 3.79 -8.85 5.30
N PHE A 23 5.08 -8.58 5.13
CA PHE A 23 6.13 -9.60 5.17
C PHE A 23 6.18 -10.29 6.55
N LEU A 24 6.08 -9.52 7.63
CA LEU A 24 6.00 -10.07 8.99
C LEU A 24 4.76 -10.93 9.20
N GLY A 25 3.60 -10.52 8.67
CA GLY A 25 2.35 -11.29 8.77
C GLY A 25 2.41 -12.61 8.02
N GLU A 26 3.03 -12.63 6.85
CA GLU A 26 3.27 -13.86 6.09
C GLU A 26 4.28 -14.76 6.79
N PHE A 27 5.38 -14.21 7.30
CA PHE A 27 6.36 -14.98 8.07
C PHE A 27 5.73 -15.62 9.31
N LEU A 28 4.97 -14.84 10.08
CA LEU A 28 4.31 -15.32 11.30
C LEU A 28 3.11 -16.24 11.05
N SER A 29 2.64 -16.31 9.80
CA SER A 29 1.50 -17.17 9.43
C SER A 29 1.77 -18.66 9.66
N GLY A 30 3.04 -19.08 9.68
CA GLY A 30 3.45 -20.44 10.02
C GLY A 30 3.10 -20.85 11.46
N TRP A 31 3.01 -19.89 12.38
CA TRP A 31 2.59 -20.12 13.76
C TRP A 31 1.15 -19.71 14.01
N VAL A 32 0.72 -18.57 13.46
CA VAL A 32 -0.63 -18.03 13.62
C VAL A 32 -1.26 -17.81 12.24
N PRO A 33 -1.99 -18.79 11.70
CA PRO A 33 -2.54 -18.74 10.33
C PRO A 33 -3.43 -17.54 10.06
N ALA A 34 -4.08 -17.00 11.10
CA ALA A 34 -4.89 -15.79 11.01
C ALA A 34 -4.11 -14.56 10.53
N LEU A 35 -2.81 -14.48 10.80
CA LEU A 35 -1.96 -13.35 10.40
C LEU A 35 -1.61 -13.36 8.91
N GLY A 36 -1.62 -14.54 8.28
CA GLY A 36 -1.40 -14.71 6.84
C GLY A 36 -2.63 -14.43 5.98
N LYS A 37 -3.80 -14.18 6.59
CA LYS A 37 -5.01 -13.83 5.84
C LYS A 37 -4.86 -12.43 5.24
N ALA A 38 -4.48 -12.39 3.97
CA ALA A 38 -4.35 -11.16 3.20
C ALA A 38 -5.60 -10.92 2.34
N GLN A 39 -6.08 -9.68 2.31
CA GLN A 39 -7.04 -9.20 1.33
C GLN A 39 -6.30 -8.48 0.21
N THR A 40 -6.71 -8.72 -1.03
CA THR A 40 -6.14 -8.04 -2.19
C THR A 40 -6.97 -6.80 -2.51
N LEU A 41 -6.38 -5.63 -2.35
CA LEU A 41 -6.91 -4.39 -2.89
C LEU A 41 -6.37 -4.22 -4.30
N ALA A 42 -7.25 -4.29 -5.31
CA ALA A 42 -6.88 -4.10 -6.70
C ALA A 42 -7.48 -2.80 -7.23
N PHE A 43 -6.62 -1.89 -7.68
CA PHE A 43 -7.00 -0.69 -8.41
C PHE A 43 -6.75 -0.93 -9.89
N ARG A 44 -7.80 -0.82 -10.70
CA ARG A 44 -7.73 -0.96 -12.15
C ARG A 44 -8.19 0.35 -12.77
N ILE A 45 -7.31 1.00 -13.50
CA ILE A 45 -7.61 2.24 -14.21
C ILE A 45 -7.50 1.93 -15.71
N PRO A 46 -8.62 1.91 -16.45
CA PRO A 46 -8.58 1.84 -17.90
C PRO A 46 -8.07 3.18 -18.44
N ILE A 47 -7.04 3.13 -19.27
CA ILE A 47 -6.44 4.27 -19.95
C ILE A 47 -6.70 4.08 -21.44
N ASN A 48 -7.70 4.78 -21.97
CA ASN A 48 -8.03 4.73 -23.39
C ASN A 48 -7.44 5.96 -24.09
N ILE A 49 -6.58 5.72 -25.07
CA ILE A 49 -6.02 6.76 -25.94
C ILE A 49 -6.68 6.58 -27.31
N VAL A 50 -7.70 7.39 -27.56
CA VAL A 50 -8.44 7.41 -28.83
C VAL A 50 -7.74 8.36 -29.79
N LEU A 51 -7.15 7.84 -30.86
CA LEU A 51 -6.61 8.64 -31.97
C LEU A 51 -7.54 8.49 -33.18
N ASN A 52 -7.58 9.51 -34.04
CA ASN A 52 -8.49 9.55 -35.21
C ASN A 52 -8.27 8.40 -36.22
N VAL A 53 -7.15 7.69 -36.13
CA VAL A 53 -6.77 6.58 -37.03
C VAL A 53 -6.64 5.25 -36.28
N LEU A 54 -6.53 5.27 -34.94
CA LEU A 54 -6.23 4.09 -34.15
C LEU A 54 -6.69 4.24 -32.70
N ASN A 55 -7.22 3.18 -32.12
CA ASN A 55 -7.67 3.17 -30.73
C ASN A 55 -6.71 2.30 -29.90
N LEU A 56 -6.06 2.88 -28.89
CA LEU A 56 -5.14 2.16 -28.00
C LEU A 56 -5.72 2.10 -26.60
N GLU A 57 -5.96 0.89 -26.10
CA GLU A 57 -6.48 0.63 -24.76
C GLU A 57 -5.36 0.06 -23.88
N PHE A 58 -5.03 0.75 -22.78
CA PHE A 58 -4.07 0.32 -21.78
C PHE A 58 -4.77 0.09 -20.44
N LEU A 59 -4.37 -0.94 -19.71
CA LEU A 59 -4.89 -1.24 -18.37
C LEU A 59 -3.77 -1.07 -17.34
N LEU A 60 -3.88 -0.04 -16.51
CA LEU A 60 -2.99 0.13 -15.36
C LEU A 60 -3.62 -0.60 -14.17
N ALA A 61 -2.97 -1.66 -13.71
CA ALA A 61 -3.44 -2.48 -12.59
C ALA A 61 -2.41 -2.46 -11.45
N LEU A 62 -2.85 -2.02 -10.26
CA LEU A 62 -2.07 -2.09 -9.03
C LEU A 62 -2.82 -3.00 -8.05
N SER A 63 -2.22 -4.13 -7.67
CA SER A 63 -2.75 -5.02 -6.64
C SER A 63 -1.86 -4.97 -5.40
N LEU A 64 -2.42 -4.55 -4.28
CA LEU A 64 -1.76 -4.59 -2.98
C LEU A 64 -2.42 -5.68 -2.13
N LYS A 65 -1.62 -6.68 -1.71
CA LYS A 65 -2.05 -7.62 -0.69
C LYS A 65 -1.81 -7.00 0.68
N ILE A 66 -2.86 -6.90 1.50
CA ILE A 66 -2.81 -6.32 2.83
C ILE A 66 -3.31 -7.37 3.82
N ASN A 67 -2.51 -7.69 4.83
CA ASN A 67 -2.91 -8.51 5.96
C ASN A 67 -3.02 -7.65 7.24
N LEU A 68 -3.41 -8.29 8.35
CA LEU A 68 -3.54 -7.62 9.64
C LEU A 68 -2.26 -6.90 10.08
N LEU A 69 -1.08 -7.51 9.84
CA LEU A 69 0.18 -6.87 10.21
C LEU A 69 0.56 -5.74 9.25
N SER A 70 0.16 -5.77 7.98
CA SER A 70 0.29 -4.63 7.07
C SER A 70 -0.42 -3.40 7.63
N VAL A 71 -1.64 -3.56 8.15
CA VAL A 71 -2.41 -2.46 8.77
C VAL A 71 -1.70 -1.97 10.04
N ALA A 72 -1.21 -2.88 10.88
CA ALA A 72 -0.42 -2.50 12.05
C ALA A 72 0.84 -1.70 11.67
N GLY A 73 1.54 -2.12 10.62
CA GLY A 73 2.68 -1.41 10.05
C GLY A 73 2.29 0.00 9.58
N MET A 74 1.21 0.14 8.81
CA MET A 74 0.70 1.45 8.39
C MET A 74 0.45 2.38 9.58
N LEU A 75 -0.21 1.89 10.63
CA LEU A 75 -0.46 2.64 11.86
C LEU A 75 0.83 3.07 12.56
N LEU A 76 1.85 2.20 12.61
CA LEU A 76 3.17 2.55 13.12
C LEU A 76 3.83 3.65 12.29
N GLY A 77 3.71 3.59 10.96
CA GLY A 77 4.23 4.64 10.09
C GLY A 77 3.57 5.99 10.34
N ILE A 78 2.24 6.01 10.55
CA ILE A 78 1.50 7.21 10.95
C ILE A 78 1.98 7.72 12.30
N TYR A 79 2.13 6.83 13.29
CA TYR A 79 2.59 7.18 14.62
C TYR A 79 3.97 7.85 14.58
N ILE A 80 4.94 7.25 13.87
CA ILE A 80 6.29 7.80 13.70
C ILE A 80 6.25 9.19 13.03
N TYR A 81 5.41 9.35 12.00
CA TYR A 81 5.27 10.64 11.33
C TYR A 81 4.79 11.75 12.28
N TYR A 82 3.83 11.46 13.16
CA TYR A 82 3.30 12.44 14.12
C TYR A 82 4.21 12.67 15.34
N HIS A 83 4.97 11.65 15.76
CA HIS A 83 5.82 11.73 16.95
C HIS A 83 7.23 12.29 16.68
N ARG A 84 7.68 12.33 15.42
CA ARG A 84 8.92 13.00 14.98
C ARG A 84 8.74 14.51 14.81
#